data_AF-A0A1I6CYB5-F1
#
_entry.id   AF-A0A1I6CYB5-F1
#
_cell.length_a   1.000
_cell.length_b   1.000
_cell.length_c   1.000
_cell.angle_alpha   90.00
_cell.angle_beta   90.00
_cell.angle_gamma   90.00
#
_symmetry.space_group_name_H-M   'P 1'
#
loop_
_entity.id
_entity.type
_entity.pdbx_description
1 polymer ?
#
loop_
_entity_poly.entity_id
_entity_poly.type
_entity_poly.pdbx_seq_one_letter_code
_entity_poly.pdbx_strand_id
1 'polypeptide(L)'
;MKSHLVDTALNFIIIGIPECIVLTMLVLALLRVDYAKIWQIIAVGTSMAAAVLIIRLTVQSTGIPGIHTAAAILTMAILVARYYRVSKVLSSVASIVAMILLLLTEIFCYNLFIKIFGMDVTSLAQHRLYWTLTSWLHIVCLIIITAVITRTKWYQQKNNTNGFLKNFKAR
;
A
#
# COMPACT_ATOMS: atom_id res chain seq x y z
N MET A 1 20.33 9.77 -21.24
CA MET A 1 19.08 8.99 -21.39
C MET A 1 19.16 7.58 -20.77
N LYS A 2 20.22 6.79 -21.02
CA LYS A 2 20.38 5.45 -20.41
C LYS A 2 20.49 5.47 -18.87
N SER A 3 21.19 6.44 -18.27
CA SER A 3 21.35 6.57 -16.81
C SER A 3 20.01 6.77 -16.08
N HIS A 4 19.17 7.68 -16.59
CA HIS A 4 17.86 7.98 -15.99
C HIS A 4 16.90 6.78 -15.97
N LEU A 5 16.92 5.94 -17.01
CA LEU A 5 16.10 4.73 -17.07
C LEU A 5 16.56 3.68 -16.05
N VAL A 6 17.87 3.51 -15.88
CA VAL A 6 18.45 2.59 -14.89
C VAL A 6 18.10 3.05 -13.47
N ASP A 7 18.20 4.34 -13.20
CA ASP A 7 17.86 4.89 -11.87
C ASP A 7 16.37 4.76 -11.53
N THR A 8 15.51 4.98 -12.52
CA THR A 8 14.05 4.79 -12.36
C THR A 8 13.72 3.33 -12.11
N ALA A 9 14.35 2.41 -12.85
CA ALA A 9 14.15 0.97 -12.67
C ALA A 9 14.65 0.48 -11.29
N LEU A 10 15.81 0.97 -10.82
CA LEU A 10 16.32 0.63 -9.50
C LEU A 10 15.41 1.13 -8.38
N ASN A 11 14.95 2.39 -8.45
CA ASN A 11 14.02 2.93 -7.45
C ASN A 11 12.69 2.19 -7.45
N PHE A 12 12.22 1.78 -8.63
CA PHE A 12 11.02 0.98 -8.77
C PHE A 12 11.14 -0.38 -8.07
N ILE A 13 12.26 -1.08 -8.25
CA ILE A 13 12.50 -2.39 -7.63
C ILE A 13 12.69 -2.27 -6.11
N ILE A 14 13.49 -1.30 -5.67
CA ILE A 14 13.89 -1.16 -4.27
C ILE A 14 12.77 -0.57 -3.40
N ILE A 15 11.98 0.35 -3.94
CA ILE A 15 10.99 1.11 -3.16
C ILE A 15 9.58 0.77 -3.65
N GLY A 16 9.33 0.90 -4.95
CA GLY A 16 7.98 0.78 -5.51
C GLY A 16 7.34 -0.60 -5.31
N ILE A 17 8.09 -1.69 -5.54
CA ILE A 17 7.58 -3.05 -5.33
C ILE A 17 7.28 -3.31 -3.84
N PRO A 18 8.21 -3.10 -2.90
CA PRO A 18 7.92 -3.27 -1.47
C PRO A 18 6.74 -2.43 -0.99
N GLU A 19 6.64 -1.16 -1.40
CA GLU A 19 5.54 -0.26 -1.07
C GLU A 19 4.19 -0.84 -1.51
N CYS A 20 4.08 -1.28 -2.77
CA CYS A 20 2.85 -1.86 -3.31
C CYS A 20 2.47 -3.20 -2.64
N ILE A 21 3.46 -4.01 -2.27
CA ILE A 21 3.24 -5.24 -1.51
C ILE A 21 2.66 -4.93 -0.13
N VAL A 22 3.28 -4.00 0.61
CA VAL A 22 2.82 -3.60 1.94
C VAL A 22 1.44 -2.97 1.87
N LEU A 23 1.17 -2.14 0.86
CA LEU A 23 -0.15 -1.56 0.64
C LEU A 23 -1.21 -2.65 0.35
N THR A 24 -0.85 -3.69 -0.41
CA THR A 24 -1.71 -4.87 -0.62
C THR A 24 -1.97 -5.59 0.69
N MET A 25 -0.95 -5.78 1.52
CA MET A 25 -1.13 -6.39 2.84
C MET A 25 -2.05 -5.56 3.74
N LEU A 26 -1.95 -4.23 3.68
CA LEU A 26 -2.81 -3.31 4.41
C LEU A 26 -4.27 -3.41 3.94
N VAL A 27 -4.51 -3.40 2.63
CA VAL A 27 -5.87 -3.59 2.08
C VAL A 27 -6.45 -4.93 2.53
N LEU A 28 -5.68 -6.01 2.49
CA LEU A 28 -6.14 -7.32 2.98
C LEU A 28 -6.40 -7.30 4.49
N ALA A 29 -5.60 -6.57 5.27
CA ALA A 29 -5.83 -6.35 6.71
C ALA A 29 -7.19 -5.69 6.95
N LEU A 30 -7.47 -4.62 6.21
CA LEU A 30 -8.73 -3.87 6.29
C LEU A 30 -9.93 -4.71 5.87
N LEU A 31 -9.77 -5.53 4.82
CA LEU A 31 -10.80 -6.44 4.32
C LEU A 31 -10.96 -7.73 5.15
N ARG A 32 -10.07 -7.97 6.11
CA ARG A 32 -10.07 -9.16 6.99
C ARG A 32 -9.92 -10.46 6.20
N VAL A 33 -9.10 -10.43 5.16
CA VAL A 33 -8.80 -11.62 4.34
C VAL A 33 -7.52 -12.25 4.86
N ASP A 34 -7.52 -13.58 4.99
CA ASP A 34 -6.36 -14.32 5.48
C ASP A 34 -5.15 -14.20 4.55
N TYR A 35 -3.97 -14.03 5.14
CA TYR A 35 -2.68 -13.98 4.46
C TYR A 35 -2.16 -15.34 3.99
N ALA A 36 -3.03 -16.36 3.94
CA ALA A 36 -2.65 -17.76 3.72
C ALA A 36 -1.87 -17.99 2.42
N LYS A 37 -1.95 -17.05 1.45
CA LYS A 37 -1.29 -17.14 0.15
C LYS A 37 -0.36 -15.95 -0.07
N ILE A 38 0.78 -15.94 0.61
CA ILE A 38 1.82 -14.90 0.48
C ILE A 38 2.21 -14.64 -1.00
N TRP A 39 2.25 -15.69 -1.81
CA TRP A 39 2.55 -15.61 -3.24
C TRP A 39 1.55 -14.76 -4.03
N GLN A 40 0.26 -14.80 -3.65
CA GLN A 40 -0.76 -13.97 -4.29
C GLN A 40 -0.59 -12.49 -3.91
N ILE A 41 -0.15 -12.20 -2.68
CA ILE A 41 0.12 -10.84 -2.22
C ILE A 41 1.28 -10.26 -3.02
N ILE A 42 2.38 -11.01 -3.16
CA ILE A 42 3.55 -10.60 -3.93
C ILE A 42 3.17 -10.38 -5.40
N ALA A 43 2.39 -11.29 -6.00
CA ALA A 43 1.94 -11.15 -7.39
C ALA A 43 1.04 -9.91 -7.59
N VAL A 44 0.09 -9.66 -6.68
CA VAL A 44 -0.78 -8.47 -6.73
C VAL A 44 0.02 -7.19 -6.51
N GLY A 45 0.91 -7.14 -5.52
CA GLY A 45 1.75 -5.98 -5.26
C GLY A 45 2.69 -5.66 -6.42
N THR A 46 3.32 -6.69 -7.01
CA THR A 46 4.23 -6.51 -8.16
C THR A 46 3.47 -6.06 -9.41
N SER A 47 2.30 -6.65 -9.70
CA SER A 47 1.47 -6.25 -10.85
C SER A 47 0.91 -4.84 -10.69
N MET A 48 0.52 -4.45 -9.47
CA MET A 48 0.13 -3.08 -9.16
C MET A 48 1.31 -2.12 -9.37
N ALA A 49 2.49 -2.44 -8.85
CA ALA A 49 3.69 -1.62 -9.04
C ALA A 49 3.95 -1.39 -10.54
N ALA A 50 3.92 -2.46 -11.33
CA ALA A 50 4.12 -2.38 -12.78
C ALA A 50 3.06 -1.50 -13.47
N ALA A 51 1.79 -1.64 -13.10
CA ALA A 51 0.71 -0.81 -13.63
C ALA A 51 0.92 0.68 -13.27
N VAL A 52 1.27 0.99 -12.01
CA VAL A 52 1.55 2.36 -11.58
C VAL A 52 2.76 2.94 -12.32
N LEU A 53 3.81 2.16 -12.55
CA LEU A 53 4.98 2.60 -13.31
C LEU A 53 4.61 2.95 -14.75
N ILE A 54 3.88 2.07 -15.44
CA ILE A 54 3.41 2.31 -16.81
C ILE A 54 2.56 3.59 -16.87
N ILE A 55 1.62 3.74 -15.94
CA ILE A 55 0.76 4.92 -15.89
C ILE A 55 1.56 6.17 -15.57
N ARG A 56 2.55 6.11 -14.68
CA ARG A 56 3.42 7.24 -14.37
C ARG A 56 4.20 7.69 -15.60
N LEU A 57 4.78 6.76 -16.35
CA LEU A 57 5.51 7.08 -17.59
C LEU A 57 4.58 7.72 -18.64
N THR A 58 3.35 7.23 -18.76
CA THR A 58 2.36 7.79 -19.69
C THR A 58 1.85 9.16 -19.23
N VAL A 59 1.51 9.33 -17.96
CA VAL A 59 0.91 10.56 -17.41
C VAL A 59 1.92 11.70 -17.30
N GLN A 60 3.22 11.40 -17.14
CA GLN A 60 4.26 12.44 -17.24
C GLN A 60 4.20 13.19 -18.58
N SER A 61 3.70 12.56 -19.64
CA SER A 61 3.47 13.23 -20.93
C SER A 61 2.25 14.16 -20.95
N THR A 62 1.25 13.95 -20.08
CA THR A 62 -0.01 14.70 -20.06
C THR A 62 -0.04 15.82 -19.03
N GLY A 63 0.90 15.86 -18.08
CA GLY A 63 1.09 16.99 -17.15
C GLY A 63 0.04 17.13 -16.04
N ILE A 64 -0.90 16.18 -15.90
CA ILE A 64 -1.97 16.26 -14.90
C ILE A 64 -1.54 15.57 -13.60
N PRO A 65 -1.42 16.30 -12.47
CA PRO A 65 -1.05 15.71 -11.19
C PRO A 65 -2.17 14.79 -10.65
N GLY A 66 -1.78 13.72 -9.96
CA GLY A 66 -2.71 12.83 -9.24
C GLY A 66 -3.40 11.72 -10.04
N ILE A 67 -3.33 11.72 -11.38
CA ILE A 67 -3.93 10.64 -12.20
C ILE A 67 -3.34 9.28 -11.84
N HIS A 68 -2.01 9.21 -11.68
CA HIS A 68 -1.33 7.97 -11.31
C HIS A 68 -1.80 7.42 -9.95
N THR A 69 -2.12 8.30 -8.99
CA THR A 69 -2.65 7.94 -7.67
C THR A 69 -4.07 7.40 -7.79
N ALA A 70 -4.95 8.05 -8.56
CA ALA A 70 -6.31 7.58 -8.81
C ALA A 70 -6.30 6.21 -9.52
N ALA A 71 -5.40 6.04 -10.48
CA ALA A 71 -5.22 4.76 -11.16
C ALA A 71 -4.70 3.68 -10.22
N ALA A 72 -3.74 3.99 -9.32
CA ALA A 72 -3.27 3.05 -8.31
C ALA A 72 -4.41 2.52 -7.43
N ILE A 73 -5.29 3.42 -6.96
CA ILE A 73 -6.49 3.05 -6.17
C ILE A 73 -7.38 2.08 -6.96
N LEU A 74 -7.69 2.42 -8.22
CA LEU A 74 -8.61 1.64 -9.03
C LEU A 74 -8.01 0.27 -9.41
N THR A 75 -6.74 0.23 -9.80
CA THR A 75 -6.03 -1.02 -10.10
C THR A 75 -5.94 -1.91 -8.87
N MET A 76 -5.59 -1.36 -7.71
CA MET A 76 -5.55 -2.11 -6.46
C MET A 76 -6.93 -2.69 -6.09
N ALA A 77 -7.98 -1.88 -6.18
CA ALA A 77 -9.35 -2.32 -5.92
C ALA A 77 -9.79 -3.48 -6.83
N ILE A 78 -9.47 -3.39 -8.13
CA ILE A 78 -9.79 -4.43 -9.11
C ILE A 78 -9.00 -5.71 -8.85
N LEU A 79 -7.68 -5.60 -8.66
CA LEU A 79 -6.82 -6.75 -8.43
C LEU A 79 -7.22 -7.49 -7.14
N VAL A 80 -7.42 -6.76 -6.05
CA VAL A 80 -7.83 -7.37 -4.78
C VAL A 80 -9.21 -8.03 -4.89
N ALA A 81 -10.20 -7.37 -5.51
CA ALA A 81 -11.52 -7.94 -5.71
C ALA A 81 -11.44 -9.23 -6.56
N ARG A 82 -10.60 -9.24 -7.59
CA ARG A 82 -10.45 -10.38 -8.51
C ARG A 82 -9.73 -11.57 -7.87
N TYR A 83 -8.59 -11.33 -7.24
CA TYR A 83 -7.73 -12.40 -6.70
C TYR A 83 -8.25 -12.97 -5.38
N TYR A 84 -8.83 -12.12 -4.52
CA TYR A 84 -9.33 -12.52 -3.20
C TYR A 84 -10.84 -12.71 -3.15
N ARG A 85 -11.54 -12.58 -4.28
CA ARG A 85 -12.99 -12.79 -4.42
C ARG A 85 -13.82 -11.96 -3.44
N VAL A 86 -13.38 -10.74 -3.16
CA VAL A 86 -14.07 -9.79 -2.28
C VAL A 86 -15.03 -8.92 -3.11
N SER A 87 -16.08 -8.40 -2.47
CA SER A 87 -16.98 -7.42 -3.11
C SER A 87 -16.19 -6.22 -3.65
N LYS A 88 -16.49 -5.82 -4.89
CA LYS A 88 -15.82 -4.70 -5.57
C LYS A 88 -15.92 -3.41 -4.75
N VAL A 89 -17.09 -3.13 -4.16
CA VAL A 89 -17.32 -1.92 -3.36
C VAL A 89 -16.44 -1.91 -2.13
N LEU A 90 -16.37 -3.02 -1.38
CA LEU A 90 -15.51 -3.13 -0.20
C LEU A 90 -14.03 -3.00 -0.57
N SER A 91 -13.61 -3.63 -1.66
CA SER A 91 -12.24 -3.54 -2.17
C SER A 91 -11.86 -2.11 -2.53
N SER A 92 -12.76 -1.37 -3.19
CA SER A 92 -12.55 0.05 -3.52
C SER A 92 -12.43 0.91 -2.28
N VAL A 93 -13.34 0.75 -1.30
CA VAL A 93 -13.28 1.52 -0.05
C VAL A 93 -11.99 1.22 0.71
N ALA A 94 -11.60 -0.05 0.84
CA ALA A 94 -10.36 -0.42 1.51
C ALA A 94 -9.12 0.12 0.79
N SER A 95 -9.12 0.14 -0.54
CA SER A 95 -8.02 0.72 -1.34
C SER A 95 -7.90 2.23 -1.16
N ILE A 96 -9.03 2.94 -1.09
CA ILE A 96 -9.05 4.38 -0.78
C ILE A 96 -8.49 4.63 0.62
N VAL A 97 -8.94 3.89 1.62
CA VAL A 97 -8.46 4.02 3.01
C VAL A 97 -6.96 3.71 3.09
N ALA A 98 -6.48 2.67 2.42
CA ALA A 98 -5.06 2.35 2.37
C ALA A 98 -4.23 3.47 1.73
N MET A 99 -4.71 4.09 0.66
CA MET A 99 -4.03 5.23 0.04
C MET A 99 -4.04 6.50 0.90
N ILE A 100 -5.11 6.75 1.64
CA ILE A 100 -5.13 7.83 2.63
C ILE A 100 -4.09 7.57 3.72
N LEU A 101 -3.99 6.33 4.22
CA LEU A 101 -2.97 5.97 5.21
C LEU A 101 -1.56 6.10 4.67
N LEU A 102 -1.29 5.67 3.43
CA LEU A 102 -0.02 5.88 2.75
C LEU A 102 0.35 7.37 2.75
N LEU A 103 -0.54 8.23 2.27
CA LEU A 103 -0.33 9.68 2.22
C LEU A 103 -0.07 10.29 3.61
N LEU A 104 -0.84 9.89 4.62
CA LEU A 104 -0.65 10.36 5.99
C LEU A 104 0.70 9.93 6.55
N THR A 105 1.11 8.68 6.33
CA THR A 105 2.42 8.18 6.77
C THR A 105 3.57 8.86 6.04
N GLU A 106 3.41 9.16 4.76
CA GLU A 106 4.39 9.87 3.97
C GLU A 106 4.58 11.30 4.49
N ILE A 107 3.49 12.06 4.68
CA ILE A 107 3.53 13.42 5.26
C ILE A 107 4.14 13.40 6.66
N PHE A 108 3.77 12.41 7.49
CA PHE A 108 4.34 12.26 8.83
C PHE A 108 5.86 12.03 8.78
N CYS A 109 6.32 11.12 7.91
CA CYS A 109 7.75 10.82 7.77
C CYS A 109 8.54 12.02 7.23
N TYR A 110 8.01 12.75 6.24
CA TYR A 110 8.67 13.97 5.75
C TYR A 110 8.79 15.03 6.85
N ASN A 111 7.70 15.30 7.58
CA ASN A 111 7.73 16.27 8.68
C ASN A 111 8.71 15.86 9.79
N LEU A 112 8.82 14.56 10.07
CA LEU A 112 9.79 14.04 11.03
C LEU A 112 11.23 14.27 10.55
N PHE A 113 11.52 14.00 9.28
CA PHE A 113 12.84 14.24 8.68
C PHE A 113 13.23 15.72 8.70
N ILE A 114 12.31 16.63 8.35
CA ILE A 114 12.53 18.07 8.42
C ILE A 114 12.90 18.48 9.85
N LYS A 115 12.18 17.96 10.86
CA LYS A 115 12.43 18.29 12.27
C LYS A 115 13.75 17.73 12.80
N ILE A 116 14.16 16.53 12.38
CA ILE A 116 15.38 15.88 12.87
C ILE A 116 16.63 16.47 12.20
N PHE A 117 16.59 16.67 10.88
CA PHE A 117 17.77 17.04 10.10
C PHE A 117 17.80 18.51 9.69
N GLY A 118 16.73 19.28 9.92
CA GLY A 118 16.65 20.69 9.53
C GLY A 118 16.71 20.91 8.01
N MET A 119 16.44 19.87 7.21
CA MET A 119 16.51 19.92 5.75
C MET A 119 15.14 20.15 5.14
N ASP A 120 15.04 21.07 4.19
CA ASP A 120 13.83 21.32 3.41
C ASP A 120 13.55 20.19 2.41
N VAL A 121 12.27 19.98 2.06
CA VAL A 121 11.82 18.91 1.14
C VAL A 121 12.56 18.92 -0.21
N THR A 122 12.87 20.11 -0.71
CA THR A 122 13.61 20.30 -1.97
C THR A 122 15.05 19.79 -1.88
N SER A 123 15.72 20.04 -0.75
CA SER A 123 17.06 19.51 -0.48
C SER A 123 17.06 18.00 -0.26
N LEU A 124 16.02 17.47 0.41
CA LEU A 124 15.83 16.05 0.62
C LEU A 124 15.69 15.28 -0.71
N ALA A 125 14.94 15.84 -1.66
CA ALA A 125 14.72 15.25 -2.98
C ALA A 125 15.99 15.25 -3.85
N GLN A 126 16.93 16.17 -3.61
CA GLN A 126 18.20 16.22 -4.33
C GLN A 126 19.19 15.15 -3.86
N HIS A 127 19.07 14.69 -2.62
CA HIS A 127 19.95 13.67 -2.05
C HIS A 127 19.30 12.28 -2.08
N ARG A 128 19.74 11.46 -3.03
CA ARG A 128 19.21 10.10 -3.26
C ARG A 128 19.15 9.23 -1.98
N LEU A 129 20.17 9.33 -1.12
CA LEU A 129 20.24 8.55 0.11
C LEU A 129 19.14 8.94 1.10
N TYR A 130 18.91 10.24 1.31
CA TYR A 130 17.84 10.72 2.20
C TYR A 130 16.46 10.44 1.63
N TRP A 131 16.29 10.57 0.31
CA TRP A 131 15.06 10.16 -0.37
C TRP A 131 14.74 8.68 -0.10
N THR A 132 15.69 7.77 -0.37
CA THR A 132 15.52 6.34 -0.14
C THR A 132 15.24 6.04 1.34
N LEU A 133 15.98 6.65 2.27
CA LEU A 133 15.79 6.43 3.70
C LEU A 133 14.39 6.87 4.16
N THR A 134 13.92 8.00 3.66
CA THR A 134 12.58 8.53 3.99
C THR A 134 11.48 7.64 3.40
N SER A 135 11.68 7.12 2.18
CA SER A 135 10.74 6.16 1.59
C SER A 135 10.66 4.87 2.41
N TRP A 136 11.80 4.30 2.80
CA TRP A 136 11.82 3.11 3.64
C TRP A 136 11.18 3.33 5.01
N LEU A 137 11.35 4.50 5.60
CA LEU A 137 10.73 4.83 6.88
C LEU A 137 9.19 4.73 6.80
N HIS A 138 8.56 5.28 5.77
CA HIS A 138 7.11 5.18 5.63
C HIS A 138 6.66 3.74 5.34
N ILE A 139 7.44 2.96 4.56
CA ILE A 139 7.12 1.55 4.29
C ILE A 139 7.12 0.76 5.61
N VAL A 140 8.11 0.99 6.47
CA VAL A 140 8.18 0.37 7.81
C VAL A 140 6.98 0.80 8.66
N CYS A 141 6.60 2.07 8.66
CA CYS A 141 5.39 2.55 9.35
C CYS A 141 4.14 1.81 8.89
N LEU A 142 3.96 1.61 7.58
CA LEU A 142 2.81 0.86 7.04
C LEU A 142 2.84 -0.63 7.39
N ILE A 143 4.02 -1.24 7.45
CA ILE A 143 4.17 -2.63 7.94
C ILE A 143 3.70 -2.71 9.40
N ILE A 144 4.12 -1.77 10.25
CA ILE A 144 3.71 -1.72 11.66
C ILE A 144 2.20 -1.55 11.77
N ILE A 145 1.62 -0.60 11.04
CA ILE A 145 0.16 -0.36 11.03
C ILE A 145 -0.58 -1.64 10.59
N THR A 146 -0.15 -2.25 9.49
CA THR A 146 -0.69 -3.52 9.01
C THR A 146 -0.62 -4.58 10.10
N ALA A 147 0.55 -4.78 10.72
CA ALA A 147 0.75 -5.77 11.77
C ALA A 147 -0.12 -5.51 13.01
N VAL A 148 -0.30 -4.26 13.42
CA VAL A 148 -1.17 -3.86 14.54
C VAL A 148 -2.63 -4.17 14.21
N ILE A 149 -3.10 -3.81 13.02
CA ILE A 149 -4.46 -4.15 12.56
C ILE A 149 -4.62 -5.68 12.60
N THR A 150 -3.70 -6.43 11.99
CA THR A 150 -3.73 -7.90 11.95
C THR A 150 -3.74 -8.55 13.35
N ARG A 151 -2.88 -8.07 14.27
CA ARG A 151 -2.69 -8.69 15.60
C ARG A 151 -3.76 -8.35 16.60
N THR A 152 -4.27 -7.12 16.57
CA THR A 152 -5.28 -6.70 17.56
C THR A 152 -6.51 -7.59 17.52
N LYS A 153 -6.76 -8.32 16.41
CA LYS A 153 -7.84 -9.30 16.27
C LYS A 153 -9.19 -8.77 16.76
N TRP A 154 -9.36 -7.45 16.88
CA TRP A 154 -10.57 -6.78 17.37
C TRP A 154 -11.79 -7.41 16.70
N TYR A 155 -11.66 -7.70 15.41
CA TYR A 155 -12.68 -8.24 14.54
C TYR A 155 -12.89 -9.76 14.59
N GLN A 156 -11.98 -10.59 15.13
CA GLN A 156 -12.21 -12.04 15.27
C GLN A 156 -13.27 -12.38 16.33
N GLN A 157 -13.61 -11.45 17.22
CA GLN A 157 -14.59 -11.68 18.29
C GLN A 157 -16.02 -11.87 17.77
N LYS A 158 -16.33 -11.48 16.53
CA LYS A 158 -17.69 -11.57 15.95
C LYS A 158 -17.99 -12.89 15.22
N ASN A 159 -16.98 -13.68 14.84
CA ASN A 159 -17.21 -14.98 14.19
C ASN A 159 -17.40 -16.14 15.17
N ASN A 160 -16.96 -16.00 16.43
CA ASN A 160 -17.25 -17.00 17.47
C ASN A 160 -18.71 -16.93 17.97
N THR A 161 -19.41 -15.83 17.78
CA THR A 161 -20.84 -15.70 18.14
C THR A 161 -21.75 -16.51 17.21
N ASN A 162 -21.33 -16.75 15.95
CA ASN A 162 -22.07 -17.60 15.01
C ASN A 162 -21.90 -19.10 15.31
N GLY A 163 -20.82 -19.50 16.00
CA GLY A 163 -20.68 -20.86 16.54
C GLY A 163 -21.61 -21.12 17.73
N PHE A 164 -21.81 -20.10 18.57
CA PHE A 164 -22.72 -20.18 19.72
C PHE A 164 -24.18 -20.32 19.31
N LEU A 165 -24.63 -19.59 18.27
CA LEU A 165 -26.00 -19.69 17.75
C LEU A 165 -26.27 -20.98 16.98
N LYS A 166 -25.24 -21.65 16.42
CA LYS A 166 -25.39 -22.98 15.83
C LYS A 166 -25.62 -24.07 16.89
N ASN A 167 -25.04 -23.93 18.08
CA ASN A 167 -25.26 -24.89 19.18
C ASN A 167 -26.59 -24.68 19.92
N PHE A 168 -27.21 -23.51 19.84
CA PHE A 168 -28.53 -23.25 20.43
C PHE A 168 -29.70 -23.68 19.56
N LYS A 169 -29.49 -23.94 18.26
CA LYS A 169 -30.54 -24.42 17.34
C LYS A 169 -30.62 -25.95 17.24
N ALA A 170 -29.79 -26.65 18.00
CA ALA A 170 -29.68 -28.12 18.02
C ALA A 170 -30.07 -28.73 19.38
N ARG A 171 -30.68 -27.96 20.28
CA ARG A 171 -31.36 -28.41 21.49
C ARG A 171 -32.81 -27.93 21.45
#